data_AF-A0A6A7GF51-F1
#
_entry.id   AF-A0A6A7GF51-F1
#
_cell.length_a   1.000
_cell.length_b   1.000
_cell.length_c   1.000
_cell.angle_alpha   90.00
_cell.angle_beta   90.00
_cell.angle_gamma   90.00
#
_symmetry.space_group_name_H-M   'P 1'
#
loop_
_entity.id
_entity.type
_entity.pdbx_description
1 polymer ?
#
loop_
_entity_poly.entity_id
_entity_poly.type
_entity_poly.pdbx_seq_one_letter_code
_entity_poly.pdbx_strand_id
1 'polypeptide(L)'
;RLVDNPYLSSVSLRENLWTCECQFVDSFDIWLSGNVRKVADSDEIKCFPTDKDLSGSFILDYNSTTCTNSSTTSTVVQPMIFHNLLHPVIAICVAFVLVVVLLVTFLYRNTLKVWIHSQCGLRVCHATASDDRDKVYDAFISYSSKDEGWVNQVLAADLEHGEKPYRICLHYRDFPVQAYVADTMIEAVDSSKRTIIVLSKNFIENEWCRFQFKSAHHELMKRKRKRLIVIVLGEIPSKDLDADLRLYLKTNTCIYTGDKLFWEKLRFAMPDATINQRVVHTYSTIPERSNANKFSVNSPSSLHPSLQGAADGTYWA
;
A
#
# COMPACT_ATOMS: atom_id res chain seq x y z
N ARG A 1 7.08 18.11 -67.09
CA ARG A 1 5.65 17.81 -67.38
C ARG A 1 5.26 18.63 -68.62
N LEU A 2 4.39 18.14 -69.50
CA LEU A 2 4.00 18.88 -70.73
C LEU A 2 3.48 20.30 -70.43
N VAL A 3 2.90 20.49 -69.25
CA VAL A 3 2.35 21.76 -68.74
C VAL A 3 3.40 22.86 -68.58
N ASP A 4 4.63 22.47 -68.25
CA ASP A 4 5.70 23.41 -67.87
C ASP A 4 6.63 23.74 -69.04
N ASN A 5 6.32 23.28 -70.26
CA ASN A 5 7.12 23.57 -71.44
C ASN A 5 6.63 24.87 -72.12
N PRO A 6 7.38 25.98 -72.03
CA PRO A 6 6.99 27.26 -72.62
C PRO A 6 7.04 27.26 -74.16
N TYR A 7 7.67 26.25 -74.76
CA TYR A 7 7.78 26.08 -76.22
C TYR A 7 6.69 25.18 -76.81
N LEU A 8 5.81 24.58 -75.98
CA LEU A 8 4.73 23.74 -76.47
C LEU A 8 3.61 24.61 -77.06
N SER A 9 3.55 24.66 -78.38
CA SER A 9 2.57 25.44 -79.15
C SER A 9 1.28 24.68 -79.45
N SER A 10 1.37 23.37 -79.69
CA SER A 10 0.22 22.50 -79.97
C SER A 10 0.56 21.03 -79.71
N VAL A 11 -0.40 20.26 -79.20
CA VAL A 11 -0.31 18.80 -79.01
C VAL A 11 -1.65 18.16 -79.40
N SER A 12 -1.59 16.95 -79.94
CA SER A 12 -2.76 16.10 -80.22
C SER A 12 -2.77 14.93 -79.26
N LEU A 13 -3.90 14.70 -78.60
CA LEU A 13 -4.09 13.70 -77.55
C LEU A 13 -5.22 12.69 -77.87
N ARG A 14 -5.85 12.79 -79.03
CA ARG A 14 -6.82 11.81 -79.55
C ARG A 14 -6.19 10.45 -79.79
N GLU A 15 -7.03 9.43 -79.92
CA GLU A 15 -6.65 8.03 -80.22
C GLU A 15 -5.73 7.36 -79.18
N ASN A 16 -5.69 7.92 -77.96
CA ASN A 16 -5.06 7.25 -76.82
C ASN A 16 -6.10 6.47 -76.01
N LEU A 17 -5.68 5.34 -75.43
CA LEU A 17 -6.49 4.57 -74.48
C LEU A 17 -6.49 5.25 -73.11
N TRP A 18 -7.26 6.34 -72.99
CA TRP A 18 -7.45 7.01 -71.71
C TRP A 18 -8.37 6.19 -70.80
N THR A 19 -8.01 6.07 -69.51
CA THR A 19 -8.84 5.35 -68.53
C THR A 19 -10.10 6.15 -68.18
N CYS A 20 -11.23 5.48 -68.04
CA CYS A 20 -12.47 6.09 -67.53
C CYS A 20 -12.56 6.08 -65.98
N GLU A 21 -11.47 5.80 -65.26
CA GLU A 21 -11.46 5.88 -63.79
C GLU A 21 -11.70 7.31 -63.31
N CYS A 22 -12.65 7.50 -62.39
CA CYS A 22 -13.07 8.81 -61.88
C CYS A 22 -11.91 9.70 -61.43
N GLN A 23 -10.95 9.16 -60.66
CA GLN A 23 -9.80 9.93 -60.18
C GLN A 23 -8.95 10.50 -61.33
N PHE A 24 -8.79 9.73 -62.41
CA PHE A 24 -8.06 10.16 -63.58
C PHE A 24 -8.87 11.17 -64.39
N VAL A 25 -10.14 10.87 -64.69
CA VAL A 25 -11.00 11.75 -65.50
C VAL A 25 -11.19 13.11 -64.84
N ASP A 26 -11.45 13.16 -63.52
CA ASP A 26 -11.59 14.43 -62.78
C ASP A 26 -10.32 15.30 -62.87
N SER A 27 -9.15 14.68 -62.68
CA SER A 27 -7.88 15.39 -62.72
C SER A 27 -7.53 15.85 -64.14
N PHE A 28 -7.83 15.02 -65.13
CA PHE A 28 -7.50 15.26 -66.52
C PHE A 28 -8.45 16.25 -67.19
N ASP A 29 -9.74 16.24 -66.84
CA ASP A 29 -10.72 17.24 -67.28
C ASP A 29 -10.33 18.66 -66.82
N ILE A 30 -9.99 18.83 -65.54
CA ILE A 30 -9.51 20.12 -65.01
C ILE A 30 -8.27 20.60 -65.78
N TRP A 31 -7.34 19.68 -66.05
CA TRP A 31 -6.13 19.99 -66.79
C TRP A 31 -6.42 20.36 -68.24
N LEU A 32 -7.28 19.60 -68.92
CA LEU A 32 -7.65 19.78 -70.31
C LEU A 32 -8.41 21.08 -70.50
N SER A 33 -9.39 21.37 -69.63
CA SER A 33 -10.13 22.64 -69.57
C SER A 33 -9.19 23.85 -69.42
N GLY A 34 -8.12 23.72 -68.64
CA GLY A 34 -7.09 24.77 -68.50
C GLY A 34 -6.14 24.90 -69.69
N ASN A 35 -6.06 23.90 -70.58
CA ASN A 35 -5.09 23.81 -71.67
C ASN A 35 -5.72 23.62 -73.06
N VAL A 36 -7.03 23.84 -73.22
CA VAL A 36 -7.78 23.68 -74.49
C VAL A 36 -7.07 24.31 -75.68
N ARG A 37 -6.47 25.50 -75.51
CA ARG A 37 -5.78 26.21 -76.60
C ARG A 37 -4.48 25.55 -77.08
N LYS A 38 -3.86 24.71 -76.24
CA LYS A 38 -2.63 23.97 -76.56
C LYS A 38 -2.92 22.57 -77.06
N VAL A 39 -4.13 22.05 -76.84
CA VAL A 39 -4.54 20.71 -77.25
C VAL A 39 -5.44 20.83 -78.47
N ALA A 40 -4.91 20.52 -79.65
CA ALA A 40 -5.58 20.79 -80.93
C ALA A 40 -6.91 20.05 -81.10
N ASP A 41 -7.05 18.92 -80.42
CA ASP A 41 -8.15 17.97 -80.51
C ASP A 41 -8.88 17.79 -79.17
N SER A 42 -8.90 18.84 -78.34
CA SER A 42 -9.49 18.84 -76.99
C SER A 42 -10.89 18.23 -76.93
N ASP A 43 -11.70 18.50 -77.96
CA ASP A 43 -13.13 18.16 -77.99
C ASP A 43 -13.37 16.71 -78.47
N GLU A 44 -12.33 16.05 -78.99
CA GLU A 44 -12.42 14.68 -79.54
C GLU A 44 -11.85 13.60 -78.58
N ILE A 45 -11.40 14.00 -77.39
CA ILE A 45 -10.76 13.08 -76.44
C ILE A 45 -11.81 12.27 -75.67
N LYS A 46 -11.72 10.94 -75.81
CA LYS A 46 -12.60 9.97 -75.15
C LYS A 46 -11.83 9.10 -74.17
N CYS A 47 -12.50 8.67 -73.11
CA CYS A 47 -12.01 7.57 -72.29
C CYS A 47 -12.55 6.22 -72.83
N PHE A 48 -11.89 5.11 -72.49
CA PHE A 48 -12.30 3.76 -72.87
C PHE A 48 -12.46 2.88 -71.63
N PRO A 49 -13.66 2.35 -71.34
CA PRO A 49 -13.87 1.38 -70.28
C PRO A 49 -13.16 0.06 -70.61
N THR A 50 -12.73 -0.68 -69.58
CA THR A 50 -12.05 -1.97 -69.74
C THR A 50 -12.98 -3.07 -70.31
N ASP A 51 -14.31 -2.89 -70.19
CA ASP A 51 -15.31 -3.76 -70.81
C ASP A 51 -15.49 -3.38 -72.29
N LYS A 52 -15.16 -4.33 -73.16
CA LYS A 52 -14.79 -4.09 -74.57
C LYS A 52 -15.93 -3.74 -75.54
N ASP A 53 -17.15 -3.48 -75.07
CA ASP A 53 -18.31 -3.25 -75.95
C ASP A 53 -18.98 -1.88 -75.80
N LEU A 54 -18.41 -0.95 -75.01
CA LEU A 54 -18.90 0.43 -74.96
C LEU A 54 -17.81 1.44 -75.36
N SER A 55 -18.07 2.21 -76.41
CA SER A 55 -17.33 3.45 -76.67
C SER A 55 -17.56 4.38 -75.46
N GLY A 56 -16.48 4.80 -74.79
CA GLY A 56 -16.62 5.69 -73.64
C GLY A 56 -16.97 7.12 -74.04
N SER A 57 -17.28 7.92 -73.02
CA SER A 57 -17.71 9.31 -73.15
C SER A 57 -16.54 10.25 -73.44
N PHE A 58 -16.86 11.42 -74.01
CA PHE A 58 -15.91 12.53 -74.12
C PHE A 58 -15.56 13.04 -72.73
N ILE A 59 -14.29 13.41 -72.54
CA ILE A 59 -13.77 13.81 -71.23
C ILE A 59 -14.32 15.19 -70.80
N LEU A 60 -14.46 16.14 -71.73
CA LEU A 60 -15.00 17.48 -71.45
C LEU A 60 -16.53 17.51 -71.22
N ASP A 61 -17.26 16.50 -71.70
CA ASP A 61 -18.70 16.35 -71.46
C ASP A 61 -18.99 15.50 -70.19
N TYR A 62 -17.94 15.13 -69.46
CA TYR A 62 -18.08 14.24 -68.31
C TYR A 62 -18.70 14.97 -67.12
N ASN A 63 -19.96 14.67 -66.81
CA ASN A 63 -20.65 15.26 -65.67
C ASN A 63 -20.14 14.63 -64.35
N SER A 64 -19.46 15.42 -63.50
CA SER A 64 -18.88 14.98 -62.22
C SER A 64 -19.89 14.34 -61.25
N THR A 65 -21.19 14.52 -61.45
CA THR A 65 -22.24 13.87 -60.65
C THR A 65 -22.37 12.36 -60.88
N THR A 66 -21.80 11.83 -61.96
CA THR A 66 -21.85 10.38 -62.28
C THR A 66 -20.88 9.57 -61.41
N CYS A 67 -19.74 10.16 -61.02
CA CYS A 67 -18.75 9.55 -60.14
C CYS A 67 -19.17 9.49 -58.66
N THR A 68 -20.07 10.37 -58.22
CA THR A 68 -20.55 10.38 -56.84
C THR A 68 -21.51 9.22 -56.51
N ASN A 69 -22.17 8.63 -57.51
CA ASN A 69 -23.14 7.54 -57.29
C ASN A 69 -22.54 6.13 -57.34
N SER A 70 -21.24 5.99 -57.60
CA SER A 70 -20.55 4.69 -57.61
C SER A 70 -19.47 4.60 -56.53
N SER A 71 -19.76 5.10 -55.34
CA SER A 71 -18.98 4.78 -54.13
C SER A 71 -19.34 3.37 -53.64
N THR A 72 -19.15 2.36 -54.46
CA THR A 72 -19.13 0.92 -54.10
C THR A 72 -18.90 0.11 -55.38
N THR A 73 -17.68 0.10 -55.91
CA THR A 73 -17.03 -1.12 -56.44
C THR A 73 -15.63 -0.81 -56.93
N SER A 74 -14.65 -1.30 -56.14
CA SER A 74 -13.41 -1.91 -56.61
C SER A 74 -12.44 -1.07 -57.44
N THR A 75 -11.50 -0.41 -56.75
CA THR A 75 -10.08 -0.59 -57.06
C THR A 75 -9.30 -0.82 -55.77
N VAL A 76 -8.40 -1.79 -55.84
CA VAL A 76 -7.56 -2.30 -54.74
C VAL A 76 -6.58 -1.21 -54.32
N VAL A 77 -6.97 -0.36 -53.39
CA VAL A 77 -6.01 0.46 -52.63
C VAL A 77 -6.48 0.58 -51.17
N GLN A 78 -5.75 -0.14 -50.32
CA GLN A 78 -5.60 0.06 -48.87
C GLN A 78 -6.71 -0.43 -47.91
N PRO A 79 -6.48 -1.54 -47.19
CA PRO A 79 -6.99 -1.68 -45.83
C PRO A 79 -6.07 -0.90 -44.87
N MET A 80 -5.95 0.43 -45.03
CA MET A 80 -5.10 1.26 -44.14
C MET A 80 -5.89 2.33 -43.35
N ILE A 81 -7.22 2.28 -43.31
CA ILE A 81 -8.00 3.22 -42.48
C ILE A 81 -8.64 2.51 -41.27
N PHE A 82 -9.07 1.25 -41.39
CA PHE A 82 -9.65 0.50 -40.27
C PHE A 82 -8.64 -0.08 -39.26
N HIS A 83 -7.39 -0.32 -39.67
CA HIS A 83 -6.34 -0.79 -38.75
C HIS A 83 -5.86 0.32 -37.79
N ASN A 84 -6.03 1.60 -38.13
CA ASN A 84 -5.45 2.73 -37.40
C ASN A 84 -6.24 3.20 -36.17
N LEU A 85 -7.53 2.82 -36.04
CA LEU A 85 -8.34 3.13 -34.85
C LEU A 85 -8.40 1.95 -33.86
N LEU A 86 -8.24 0.72 -34.33
CA LEU A 86 -8.31 -0.47 -33.48
C LEU A 86 -7.13 -0.54 -32.48
N HIS A 87 -5.91 -0.26 -32.94
CA HIS A 87 -4.72 -0.25 -32.08
C HIS A 87 -4.77 0.79 -30.94
N PRO A 88 -5.15 2.07 -31.16
CA PRO A 88 -5.27 3.03 -30.06
C PRO A 88 -6.43 2.68 -29.12
N VAL A 89 -7.54 2.13 -29.61
CA VAL A 89 -8.66 1.69 -28.75
C VAL A 89 -8.22 0.55 -27.84
N ILE A 90 -7.53 -0.47 -28.36
CA ILE A 90 -6.98 -1.58 -27.54
C ILE A 90 -5.98 -1.03 -26.53
N ALA A 91 -5.09 -0.13 -26.93
CA ALA A 91 -4.10 0.47 -26.03
C ALA A 91 -4.77 1.26 -24.89
N ILE A 92 -5.83 2.02 -25.18
CA ILE A 92 -6.61 2.76 -24.18
C ILE A 92 -7.34 1.79 -23.24
N CYS A 93 -7.95 0.72 -23.76
CA CYS A 93 -8.60 -0.29 -22.93
C CYS A 93 -7.62 -0.99 -21.99
N VAL A 94 -6.44 -1.38 -22.49
CA VAL A 94 -5.38 -2.00 -21.66
C VAL A 94 -4.87 -1.01 -20.62
N ALA A 95 -4.62 0.24 -20.99
CA ALA A 95 -4.21 1.28 -20.05
C ALA A 95 -5.27 1.52 -18.97
N PHE A 96 -6.55 1.56 -19.34
CA PHE A 96 -7.66 1.71 -18.40
C PHE A 96 -7.73 0.52 -17.43
N VAL A 97 -7.65 -0.72 -17.93
CA VAL A 97 -7.62 -1.92 -17.09
C VAL A 97 -6.42 -1.89 -16.15
N LEU A 98 -5.23 -1.50 -16.61
CA LEU A 98 -4.04 -1.36 -15.76
C LEU A 98 -4.24 -0.30 -14.68
N VAL A 99 -4.83 0.85 -14.99
CA VAL A 99 -5.14 1.90 -14.00
C VAL A 99 -6.15 1.39 -12.98
N VAL A 100 -7.21 0.69 -13.40
CA VAL A 100 -8.19 0.09 -12.49
C VAL A 100 -7.54 -0.95 -11.59
N VAL A 101 -6.70 -1.84 -12.14
CA VAL A 101 -5.98 -2.85 -11.36
C VAL A 101 -5.02 -2.18 -10.37
N LEU A 102 -4.28 -1.15 -10.79
CA LEU A 102 -3.39 -0.40 -9.90
C LEU A 102 -4.17 0.32 -8.81
N LEU A 103 -5.34 0.89 -9.13
CA LEU A 103 -6.20 1.58 -8.17
C LEU A 103 -6.84 0.61 -7.19
N VAL A 104 -7.38 -0.52 -7.64
CA VAL A 104 -7.88 -1.60 -6.78
C VAL A 104 -6.74 -2.11 -5.90
N THR A 105 -5.58 -2.42 -6.48
CA THR A 105 -4.40 -2.83 -5.72
C THR A 105 -4.02 -1.78 -4.70
N PHE A 106 -4.08 -0.48 -5.06
CA PHE A 106 -3.78 0.65 -4.19
C PHE A 106 -4.76 0.77 -3.01
N LEU A 107 -6.06 0.66 -3.28
CA LEU A 107 -7.12 0.70 -2.27
C LEU A 107 -7.04 -0.49 -1.32
N TYR A 108 -6.74 -1.67 -1.85
CA TYR A 108 -6.65 -2.91 -1.08
C TYR A 108 -5.22 -3.27 -0.64
N ARG A 109 -4.22 -2.39 -0.77
CA ARG A 109 -2.80 -2.73 -0.47
C ARG A 109 -2.61 -3.35 0.91
N ASN A 110 -3.30 -2.83 1.92
CA ASN A 110 -3.13 -3.32 3.29
C ASN A 110 -3.77 -4.70 3.47
N THR A 111 -4.98 -4.91 2.95
CA THR A 111 -5.63 -6.22 2.94
C THR A 111 -4.83 -7.23 2.13
N LEU A 112 -4.31 -6.81 0.97
CA LEU A 112 -3.48 -7.64 0.11
C LEU A 112 -2.14 -7.99 0.77
N LYS A 113 -1.51 -7.06 1.51
CA LYS A 113 -0.30 -7.35 2.29
C LYS A 113 -0.55 -8.39 3.38
N VAL A 114 -1.66 -8.27 4.11
CA VAL A 114 -2.05 -9.25 5.13
C VAL A 114 -2.34 -10.61 4.49
N TRP A 115 -3.06 -10.63 3.37
CA TRP A 115 -3.38 -11.85 2.62
C TRP A 115 -2.15 -12.52 1.98
N ILE A 116 -1.23 -11.74 1.41
CA ILE A 116 0.06 -12.27 0.89
C ILE A 116 0.89 -12.85 2.04
N HIS A 117 0.90 -12.22 3.21
CA HIS A 117 1.60 -12.77 4.36
C HIS A 117 0.94 -14.05 4.87
N SER A 118 -0.39 -14.12 4.95
CA SER A 118 -1.08 -15.33 5.39
C SER A 118 -0.86 -16.50 4.43
N GLN A 119 -0.83 -16.24 3.12
CA GLN A 119 -0.73 -17.29 2.11
C GLN A 119 0.72 -17.69 1.79
N CYS A 120 1.64 -16.72 1.72
CA CYS A 120 3.01 -16.94 1.24
C CYS A 120 4.07 -16.76 2.33
N GLY A 121 3.71 -16.28 3.52
CA GLY A 121 4.66 -16.01 4.61
C GLY A 121 5.66 -14.88 4.34
N LEU A 122 5.54 -14.16 3.21
CA LEU A 122 6.47 -13.10 2.82
C LEU A 122 6.00 -11.74 3.38
N ARG A 123 6.84 -11.11 4.20
CA ARG A 123 6.61 -9.75 4.70
C ARG A 123 7.37 -8.73 3.86
N VAL A 124 6.72 -8.18 2.83
CA VAL A 124 7.32 -7.16 1.95
C VAL A 124 7.45 -5.82 2.69
N CYS A 125 8.67 -5.30 2.80
CA CYS A 125 9.02 -4.00 3.40
C CYS A 125 8.68 -3.85 4.89
N HIS A 126 9.07 -4.81 5.73
CA HIS A 126 9.11 -4.61 7.18
C HIS A 126 10.54 -4.73 7.68
N ALA A 127 11.15 -3.61 8.04
CA ALA A 127 12.45 -3.63 8.68
C ALA A 127 12.26 -4.20 10.09
N THR A 128 12.67 -5.46 10.29
CA THR A 128 12.85 -6.00 11.65
C THR A 128 13.94 -5.16 12.31
N ALA A 129 13.57 -4.38 13.32
CA ALA A 129 14.55 -3.61 14.08
C ALA A 129 15.58 -4.56 14.70
N SER A 130 16.86 -4.26 14.53
CA SER A 130 17.99 -5.06 15.02
C SER A 130 17.98 -5.30 16.54
N ASP A 131 17.22 -4.49 17.29
CA ASP A 131 17.06 -4.51 18.75
C ASP A 131 16.13 -5.64 19.28
N ASP A 132 15.49 -6.42 18.41
CA ASP A 132 14.54 -7.47 18.84
C ASP A 132 15.24 -8.80 19.23
N ARG A 133 16.57 -8.93 19.05
CA ARG A 133 17.31 -10.20 19.23
C ARG A 133 17.47 -10.65 20.69
N ASP A 134 17.50 -9.70 21.62
CA ASP A 134 17.76 -9.95 23.05
C ASP A 134 16.48 -9.95 23.90
N LYS A 135 15.30 -9.93 23.26
CA LYS A 135 14.00 -9.91 23.93
C LYS A 135 13.56 -11.32 24.34
N VAL A 136 13.21 -11.48 25.62
CA VAL A 136 12.77 -12.76 26.21
C VAL A 136 11.35 -13.12 25.76
N TYR A 137 10.52 -12.11 25.51
CA TYR A 137 9.15 -12.29 25.06
C TYR A 137 8.93 -11.77 23.64
N ASP A 138 8.05 -12.43 22.90
CA ASP A 138 7.60 -11.97 21.60
C ASP A 138 6.52 -10.88 21.75
N ALA A 139 5.67 -11.00 22.76
CA ALA A 139 4.76 -9.92 23.14
C ALA A 139 4.45 -9.88 24.64
N PHE A 140 4.27 -8.66 25.15
CA PHE A 140 3.62 -8.40 26.43
C PHE A 140 2.17 -7.99 26.20
N ILE A 141 1.23 -8.51 26.98
CA ILE A 141 -0.21 -8.20 26.89
C ILE A 141 -0.69 -7.51 28.17
N SER A 142 -1.14 -6.28 28.01
CA SER A 142 -1.81 -5.47 29.02
C SER A 142 -3.32 -5.53 28.80
N TYR A 143 -4.07 -5.95 29.83
CA TYR A 143 -5.52 -6.15 29.79
C TYR A 143 -6.12 -5.84 31.16
N SER A 144 -7.46 -5.87 31.28
CA SER A 144 -8.15 -5.76 32.57
C SER A 144 -8.34 -7.14 33.20
N SER A 145 -8.20 -7.25 34.52
CA SER A 145 -8.49 -8.49 35.26
C SER A 145 -9.87 -9.08 34.94
N LYS A 146 -10.88 -8.24 34.65
CA LYS A 146 -12.23 -8.69 34.26
C LYS A 146 -12.30 -9.36 32.89
N ASP A 147 -11.31 -9.15 32.03
CA ASP A 147 -11.24 -9.75 30.69
C ASP A 147 -10.33 -11.00 30.65
N GLU A 148 -9.81 -11.42 31.81
CA GLU A 148 -8.84 -12.51 31.94
C GLU A 148 -9.30 -13.81 31.28
N GLY A 149 -10.58 -14.18 31.43
CA GLY A 149 -11.11 -15.39 30.82
C GLY A 149 -10.90 -15.42 29.30
N TRP A 150 -11.24 -14.33 28.62
CA TRP A 150 -11.03 -14.22 27.17
C TRP A 150 -9.55 -14.15 26.80
N VAL A 151 -8.76 -13.37 27.55
CA VAL A 151 -7.33 -13.22 27.27
C VAL A 151 -6.59 -14.55 27.42
N ASN A 152 -6.82 -15.30 28.49
CA ASN A 152 -6.15 -16.58 28.71
C ASN A 152 -6.64 -17.67 27.75
N GLN A 153 -7.95 -17.83 27.60
CA GLN A 153 -8.53 -18.98 26.90
C GLN A 153 -8.61 -18.80 25.37
N VAL A 154 -8.61 -17.56 24.89
CA VAL A 154 -8.72 -17.26 23.46
C VAL A 154 -7.43 -16.66 22.93
N LEU A 155 -7.05 -15.49 23.43
CA LEU A 155 -5.92 -14.73 22.87
C LEU A 155 -4.57 -15.41 23.13
N ALA A 156 -4.23 -15.66 24.39
CA ALA A 156 -2.98 -16.28 24.78
C ALA A 156 -2.93 -17.74 24.30
N ALA A 157 -4.02 -18.50 24.45
CA ALA A 157 -4.09 -19.88 23.98
C ALA A 157 -3.75 -20.02 22.48
N ASP A 158 -4.32 -19.20 21.60
CA ASP A 158 -4.03 -19.23 20.16
C ASP A 158 -2.59 -18.79 19.83
N LEU A 159 -2.07 -17.78 20.53
CA LEU A 159 -0.71 -17.27 20.32
C LEU A 159 0.36 -18.23 20.85
N GLU A 160 0.13 -18.91 21.97
CA GLU A 160 1.09 -19.82 22.61
C GLU A 160 1.04 -21.23 22.00
N HIS A 161 -0.12 -21.72 21.56
CA HIS A 161 -0.32 -23.09 21.08
C HIS A 161 -0.59 -23.20 19.56
N GLY A 162 -0.57 -22.07 18.84
CA GLY A 162 -0.72 -22.07 17.38
C GLY A 162 0.46 -22.71 16.65
N GLU A 163 0.36 -22.79 15.31
CA GLU A 163 1.41 -23.38 14.45
C GLU A 163 2.80 -22.75 14.65
N LYS A 164 2.83 -21.46 14.99
CA LYS A 164 4.02 -20.70 15.36
C LYS A 164 3.84 -20.18 16.79
N PRO A 165 4.35 -20.89 17.81
CA PRO A 165 4.15 -20.51 19.19
C PRO A 165 4.95 -19.25 19.52
N TYR A 166 4.29 -18.28 20.16
CA TYR A 166 4.91 -17.06 20.67
C TYR A 166 5.16 -17.18 22.18
N ARG A 167 6.25 -16.56 22.66
CA ARG A 167 6.49 -16.36 24.09
C ARG A 167 5.74 -15.12 24.56
N ILE A 168 4.66 -15.31 25.31
CA ILE A 168 3.77 -14.24 25.76
C ILE A 168 4.02 -13.94 27.25
N CYS A 169 4.07 -12.66 27.60
CA CYS A 169 4.02 -12.16 28.98
C CYS A 169 2.65 -11.55 29.24
N LEU A 170 1.93 -12.01 30.26
CA LEU A 170 0.62 -11.51 30.66
C LEU A 170 0.72 -10.76 31.99
N HIS A 171 0.10 -9.57 32.04
CA HIS A 171 0.07 -8.71 33.21
C HIS A 171 -0.38 -9.43 34.50
N TYR A 172 -1.49 -10.16 34.51
CA TYR A 172 -1.98 -10.78 35.76
C TYR A 172 -1.47 -12.19 36.03
N ARG A 173 -0.90 -12.88 35.02
CA ARG A 173 -0.41 -14.26 35.17
C ARG A 173 1.07 -14.31 35.54
N ASP A 174 1.88 -13.44 34.93
CA ASP A 174 3.34 -13.58 34.93
C ASP A 174 4.05 -12.53 35.80
N PHE A 175 3.32 -11.56 36.36
CA PHE A 175 3.90 -10.54 37.22
C PHE A 175 4.17 -11.10 38.64
N PRO A 176 5.32 -10.76 39.26
CA PRO A 176 5.60 -11.19 40.62
C PRO A 176 4.66 -10.53 41.62
N VAL A 177 4.16 -11.33 42.58
CA VAL A 177 3.15 -10.94 43.59
C VAL A 177 3.56 -9.75 44.46
N GLN A 178 4.85 -9.43 44.55
CA GLN A 178 5.41 -8.40 45.45
C GLN A 178 6.02 -7.21 44.70
N ALA A 179 5.92 -7.15 43.37
CA ALA A 179 6.54 -6.10 42.59
C ALA A 179 5.62 -4.90 42.37
N TYR A 180 6.21 -3.71 42.22
CA TYR A 180 5.45 -2.52 41.87
C TYR A 180 4.97 -2.63 40.42
N VAL A 181 3.65 -2.56 40.23
CA VAL A 181 3.00 -2.87 38.94
C VAL A 181 3.53 -1.99 37.82
N ALA A 182 3.76 -0.70 38.07
CA ALA A 182 4.21 0.22 37.03
C ALA A 182 5.64 -0.10 36.56
N ASP A 183 6.54 -0.44 37.48
CA ASP A 183 7.94 -0.77 37.16
C ASP A 183 8.02 -2.11 36.44
N THR A 184 7.29 -3.10 36.94
CA THR A 184 7.17 -4.42 36.31
C THR A 184 6.62 -4.32 34.89
N MET A 185 5.65 -3.42 34.67
CA MET A 185 5.11 -3.19 33.34
C MET A 185 6.13 -2.58 32.38
N ILE A 186 6.96 -1.63 32.85
CA ILE A 186 8.04 -1.06 32.04
C ILE A 186 9.06 -2.15 31.69
N GLU A 187 9.41 -3.00 32.64
CA GLU A 187 10.33 -4.13 32.41
C GLU A 187 9.76 -5.18 31.44
N ALA A 188 8.47 -5.53 31.57
CA ALA A 188 7.78 -6.44 30.65
C ALA A 188 7.75 -5.86 29.23
N VAL A 189 7.51 -4.56 29.09
CA VAL A 189 7.61 -3.84 27.81
C VAL A 189 9.03 -3.84 27.27
N ASP A 190 10.03 -3.71 28.14
CA ASP A 190 11.44 -3.66 27.75
C ASP A 190 12.02 -5.01 27.36
N SER A 191 11.49 -6.09 27.92
CA SER A 191 11.82 -7.48 27.61
C SER A 191 11.00 -8.08 26.46
N SER A 192 10.04 -7.32 25.89
CA SER A 192 9.15 -7.79 24.81
C SER A 192 9.44 -7.14 23.45
N LYS A 193 9.28 -7.91 22.35
CA LYS A 193 9.39 -7.39 20.98
C LYS A 193 8.17 -6.55 20.58
N ARG A 194 6.99 -6.88 21.09
CA ARG A 194 5.73 -6.13 20.89
C ARG A 194 5.02 -5.92 22.22
N THR A 195 4.16 -4.90 22.26
CA THR A 195 3.21 -4.70 23.34
C THR A 195 1.81 -4.71 22.75
N ILE A 196 0.92 -5.47 23.38
CA ILE A 196 -0.49 -5.58 23.02
C ILE A 196 -1.29 -4.98 24.17
N ILE A 197 -2.18 -4.03 23.86
CA ILE A 197 -3.20 -3.57 24.80
C ILE A 197 -4.53 -4.15 24.36
N VAL A 198 -5.18 -4.91 25.24
CA VAL A 198 -6.57 -5.35 25.07
C VAL A 198 -7.45 -4.24 25.63
N LEU A 199 -7.85 -3.35 24.73
CA LEU A 199 -8.72 -2.22 25.05
C LEU A 199 -10.17 -2.72 25.06
N SER A 200 -10.79 -2.66 26.23
CA SER A 200 -12.19 -2.98 26.48
C SER A 200 -12.83 -1.88 27.34
N LYS A 201 -14.15 -1.94 27.54
CA LYS A 201 -14.81 -1.08 28.54
C LYS A 201 -14.24 -1.32 29.95
N ASN A 202 -13.99 -2.58 30.32
CA ASN A 202 -13.39 -2.93 31.60
C ASN A 202 -11.97 -2.34 31.75
N PHE A 203 -11.18 -2.35 30.69
CA PHE A 203 -9.84 -1.75 30.69
C PHE A 203 -9.88 -0.25 30.97
N ILE A 204 -10.78 0.46 30.30
CA ILE A 204 -10.92 1.92 30.47
C ILE A 204 -11.34 2.26 31.90
N GLU A 205 -12.33 1.53 32.43
CA GLU A 205 -12.93 1.81 33.74
C GLU A 205 -12.06 1.38 34.92
N ASN A 206 -11.28 0.30 34.80
CA ASN A 206 -10.57 -0.30 35.95
C ASN A 206 -9.05 -0.15 35.90
N GLU A 207 -8.44 -0.10 34.71
CA GLU A 207 -6.98 -0.01 34.57
C GLU A 207 -6.54 1.39 34.13
N TRP A 208 -7.11 1.91 33.03
CA TRP A 208 -6.72 3.20 32.46
C TRP A 208 -7.01 4.39 33.38
N CYS A 209 -8.03 4.28 34.25
CA CYS A 209 -8.35 5.30 35.23
C CYS A 209 -7.27 5.47 36.32
N ARG A 210 -6.40 4.47 36.51
CA ARG A 210 -5.35 4.48 37.53
C ARG A 210 -4.15 5.28 37.04
N PHE A 211 -3.82 6.35 37.75
CA PHE A 211 -2.74 7.27 37.36
C PHE A 211 -1.40 6.57 37.05
N GLN A 212 -0.96 5.66 37.92
CA GLN A 212 0.30 4.92 37.75
C GLN A 212 0.29 4.08 36.46
N PHE A 213 -0.83 3.40 36.20
CA PHE A 213 -1.01 2.55 35.04
C PHE A 213 -1.07 3.37 33.74
N LYS A 214 -1.82 4.48 33.76
CA LYS A 214 -1.89 5.44 32.66
C LYS A 214 -0.52 6.06 32.36
N SER A 215 0.22 6.48 33.38
CA SER A 215 1.55 7.06 33.24
C SER A 215 2.53 6.08 32.60
N ALA A 216 2.55 4.83 33.06
CA ALA A 216 3.44 3.81 32.51
C ALA A 216 3.10 3.45 31.05
N HIS A 217 1.82 3.43 30.66
CA HIS A 217 1.41 3.28 29.26
C HIS A 217 1.80 4.47 28.39
N HIS A 218 1.73 5.68 28.96
CA HIS A 218 2.17 6.89 28.26
C HIS A 218 3.68 6.87 27.99
N GLU A 219 4.47 6.35 28.93
CA GLU A 219 5.91 6.18 28.75
C GLU A 219 6.25 5.11 27.70
N LEU A 220 5.56 3.97 27.72
CA LEU A 220 5.61 2.95 26.66
C LEU A 220 5.38 3.59 25.28
N MET A 221 4.36 4.44 25.19
CA MET A 221 3.99 5.13 23.97
C MET A 221 4.95 6.24 23.54
N LYS A 222 5.76 6.78 24.43
CA LYS A 222 6.85 7.68 24.04
C LYS A 222 8.04 6.91 23.50
N ARG A 223 8.41 5.80 24.16
CA ARG A 223 9.62 5.04 23.85
C ARG A 223 9.49 4.14 22.62
N LYS A 224 8.32 3.52 22.38
CA LYS A 224 8.19 2.39 21.44
C LYS A 224 6.91 2.39 20.59
N ARG A 225 6.48 3.54 20.04
CA ARG A 225 5.25 3.67 19.21
C ARG A 225 5.10 2.58 18.14
N LYS A 226 6.17 2.25 17.42
CA LYS A 226 6.11 1.27 16.30
C LYS A 226 5.88 -0.18 16.75
N ARG A 227 5.87 -0.47 18.05
CA ARG A 227 5.74 -1.83 18.62
C ARG A 227 4.41 -2.05 19.36
N LEU A 228 3.54 -1.04 19.43
CA LEU A 228 2.22 -1.16 20.06
C LEU A 228 1.18 -1.71 19.08
N ILE A 229 0.41 -2.70 19.55
CA ILE A 229 -0.78 -3.25 18.92
C ILE A 229 -1.94 -3.02 19.89
N VAL A 230 -3.06 -2.49 19.40
CA VAL A 230 -4.27 -2.31 20.19
C VAL A 230 -5.34 -3.27 19.68
N ILE A 231 -5.78 -4.18 20.54
CA ILE A 231 -6.90 -5.07 20.29
C ILE A 231 -8.14 -4.46 20.94
N VAL A 232 -9.17 -4.17 20.15
CA VAL A 232 -10.45 -3.66 20.66
C VAL A 232 -11.37 -4.85 20.92
N LEU A 233 -11.64 -5.10 22.20
CA LEU A 233 -12.49 -6.17 22.70
C LEU A 233 -13.89 -5.61 22.98
N GLY A 234 -14.87 -6.02 22.15
CA GLY A 234 -16.24 -5.54 22.21
C GLY A 234 -16.42 -4.14 21.63
N GLU A 235 -17.56 -3.52 21.92
CA GLU A 235 -17.89 -2.15 21.48
C GLU A 235 -17.48 -1.12 22.53
N ILE A 236 -16.75 -0.10 22.10
CA ILE A 236 -16.31 1.00 22.97
C ILE A 236 -16.86 2.32 22.41
N PRO A 237 -17.79 2.97 23.13
CA PRO A 237 -18.29 4.27 22.74
C PRO A 237 -17.17 5.32 22.66
N SER A 238 -17.15 6.13 21.59
CA SER A 238 -16.14 7.19 21.42
C SER A 238 -16.09 8.22 22.55
N LYS A 239 -17.19 8.34 23.31
CA LYS A 239 -17.30 9.20 24.50
C LYS A 239 -16.46 8.73 25.68
N ASP A 240 -16.21 7.42 25.78
CA ASP A 240 -15.46 6.81 26.89
C ASP A 240 -13.94 6.85 26.62
N LEU A 241 -13.54 7.13 25.38
CA LEU A 241 -12.15 7.30 24.98
C LEU A 241 -11.68 8.72 25.26
N ASP A 242 -10.64 8.85 26.10
CA ASP A 242 -9.95 10.12 26.30
C ASP A 242 -9.04 10.49 25.10
N ALA A 243 -8.44 11.68 25.15
CA ALA A 243 -7.58 12.16 24.07
C ALA A 243 -6.36 11.25 23.81
N ASP A 244 -5.81 10.65 24.86
CA ASP A 244 -4.66 9.76 24.78
C ASP A 244 -5.03 8.44 24.08
N LEU A 245 -6.12 7.79 24.49
CA LEU A 245 -6.59 6.56 23.87
C LEU A 245 -7.00 6.77 22.41
N ARG A 246 -7.64 7.90 22.08
CA ARG A 246 -7.94 8.25 20.67
C ARG A 246 -6.67 8.40 19.85
N LEU A 247 -5.63 9.02 20.42
CA LEU A 247 -4.33 9.13 19.77
C LEU A 247 -3.72 7.74 19.58
N TYR A 248 -3.83 6.85 20.56
CA TYR A 248 -3.30 5.50 20.46
C TYR A 248 -4.00 4.70 19.36
N LEU A 249 -5.33 4.81 19.28
CA LEU A 249 -6.10 4.17 18.22
C LEU A 249 -5.77 4.72 16.82
N LYS A 250 -5.49 6.02 16.73
CA LYS A 250 -5.17 6.67 15.44
C LYS A 250 -3.75 6.38 14.95
N THR A 251 -2.80 6.20 15.87
CA THR A 251 -1.35 6.17 15.54
C THR A 251 -0.75 4.76 15.52
N ASN A 252 -1.44 3.76 16.07
CA ASN A 252 -0.92 2.40 16.19
C ASN A 252 -1.80 1.38 15.45
N THR A 253 -1.30 0.15 15.35
CA THR A 253 -2.04 -0.95 14.72
C THR A 253 -3.24 -1.31 15.57
N CYS A 254 -4.45 -1.09 15.05
CA CYS A 254 -5.70 -1.39 15.74
C CYS A 254 -6.43 -2.55 15.09
N ILE A 255 -6.83 -3.52 15.89
CA ILE A 255 -7.46 -4.76 15.44
C ILE A 255 -8.72 -4.98 16.26
N TYR A 256 -9.85 -5.14 15.58
CA TYR A 256 -11.15 -5.33 16.22
C TYR A 256 -11.45 -6.83 16.31
N THR A 257 -11.89 -7.30 17.47
CA THR A 257 -12.25 -8.71 17.71
C THR A 257 -13.43 -9.19 16.86
N GLY A 258 -14.31 -8.29 16.42
CA GLY A 258 -15.41 -8.61 15.49
C GLY A 258 -15.01 -8.70 14.01
N ASP A 259 -13.75 -8.46 13.66
CA ASP A 259 -13.28 -8.55 12.28
C ASP A 259 -13.11 -10.00 11.84
N LYS A 260 -13.58 -10.34 10.63
CA LYS A 260 -13.41 -11.68 10.04
C LYS A 260 -11.92 -12.05 9.90
N LEU A 261 -11.06 -11.06 9.69
CA LEU A 261 -9.62 -11.24 9.52
C LEU A 261 -8.82 -10.93 10.80
N PHE A 262 -9.45 -11.06 11.97
CA PHE A 262 -8.83 -10.72 13.26
C PHE A 262 -7.47 -11.41 13.43
N TRP A 263 -7.42 -12.73 13.22
CA TRP A 263 -6.23 -13.53 13.45
C TRP A 263 -5.14 -13.29 12.41
N GLU A 264 -5.48 -13.13 11.12
CA GLU A 264 -4.48 -12.84 10.10
C GLU A 264 -3.85 -11.46 10.34
N LYS A 265 -4.65 -10.46 10.72
CA LYS A 265 -4.16 -9.12 11.07
C LYS A 265 -3.27 -9.15 12.31
N LEU A 266 -3.65 -9.92 13.33
CA LEU A 266 -2.86 -10.05 14.55
C LEU A 266 -1.52 -10.74 14.26
N ARG A 267 -1.52 -11.87 13.56
CA ARG A 267 -0.30 -12.59 13.17
C ARG A 267 0.60 -11.76 12.25
N PHE A 268 0.03 -10.92 11.39
CA PHE A 268 0.79 -9.96 10.58
C PHE A 268 1.45 -8.85 11.42
N ALA A 269 0.80 -8.40 12.49
CA ALA A 269 1.33 -7.38 13.39
C ALA A 269 2.39 -7.92 14.38
N MET A 270 2.30 -9.21 14.69
CA MET A 270 3.26 -9.94 15.56
C MET A 270 4.67 -10.02 14.93
N PRO A 271 5.72 -10.19 15.75
CA PRO A 271 7.08 -10.35 15.24
C PRO A 271 7.20 -11.68 14.49
N ASP A 272 8.13 -11.78 13.54
CA ASP A 272 8.37 -13.06 12.87
C ASP A 272 8.93 -14.06 13.88
N ALA A 273 8.35 -15.27 13.92
CA ALA A 273 8.78 -16.32 14.82
C ALA A 273 10.25 -16.69 14.51
N THR A 274 11.17 -16.31 15.39
CA THR A 274 12.57 -16.70 15.32
C THR A 274 12.67 -18.19 15.64
N ILE A 275 12.79 -19.02 14.61
CA ILE A 275 12.90 -20.50 14.70
C ILE A 275 14.08 -20.95 15.60
N ASN A 276 15.07 -20.08 15.86
CA ASN A 276 16.37 -20.44 16.45
C ASN A 276 16.58 -20.07 17.94
N GLN A 277 15.53 -19.78 18.72
CA GLN A 277 15.67 -19.65 20.18
C GLN A 277 14.76 -20.63 20.92
N ARG A 278 14.89 -21.92 20.61
CA ARG A 278 14.33 -23.03 21.40
C ARG A 278 15.24 -23.37 22.59
N VAL A 279 15.60 -22.38 23.38
CA VAL A 279 16.03 -22.64 24.76
C VAL A 279 14.84 -22.24 25.62
N VAL A 280 14.12 -23.26 26.08
CA VAL A 280 13.14 -23.13 27.15
C VAL A 280 13.93 -22.67 28.37
N HIS A 281 13.99 -21.35 28.61
CA HIS A 281 14.22 -20.86 29.95
C HIS A 281 12.91 -21.05 30.70
N THR A 282 12.75 -22.25 31.25
CA THR A 282 11.93 -22.47 32.44
C THR A 282 12.26 -21.34 33.41
N TYR A 283 11.25 -20.66 33.92
CA TYR A 283 11.39 -19.70 35.03
C TYR A 283 11.90 -20.44 36.26
N SER A 284 13.21 -20.64 36.33
CA SER A 284 13.94 -20.65 37.58
C SER A 284 14.69 -19.34 37.61
N THR A 285 14.17 -18.41 38.41
CA THR A 285 14.85 -17.20 38.89
C THR A 285 15.33 -16.21 37.82
N ILE A 286 14.66 -15.06 37.76
CA ILE A 286 15.32 -13.80 37.40
C ILE A 286 16.61 -13.74 38.25
N PRO A 287 17.80 -13.56 37.65
CA PRO A 287 19.01 -13.44 38.46
C PRO A 287 18.84 -12.18 39.30
N GLU A 288 18.86 -12.33 40.63
CA GLU A 288 19.15 -11.22 41.53
C GLU A 288 20.39 -10.52 40.97
N ARG A 289 20.21 -9.24 40.63
CA ARG A 289 21.30 -8.38 40.21
C ARG A 289 22.33 -8.38 41.33
N SER A 290 23.43 -9.10 41.12
CA SER A 290 24.58 -9.11 42.01
C SER A 290 24.99 -7.67 42.32
N ASN A 291 25.05 -7.36 43.61
CA ASN A 291 25.57 -6.12 44.16
C ASN A 291 26.95 -5.80 43.58
N ALA A 292 26.98 -4.94 42.58
CA ALA A 292 28.17 -4.26 42.11
C ALA A 292 27.84 -2.77 41.96
N ASN A 293 27.78 -2.10 43.11
CA ASN A 293 28.17 -0.70 43.29
C ASN A 293 28.40 -0.49 44.79
N LYS A 294 29.58 -0.93 45.22
CA LYS A 294 30.26 -0.41 46.42
C LYS A 294 30.49 1.09 46.16
N PHE A 295 29.57 1.93 46.60
CA PHE A 295 29.93 3.28 47.02
C PHE A 295 30.37 3.18 48.47
N SER A 296 31.68 3.20 48.66
CA SER A 296 32.34 3.33 49.94
C SER A 296 32.00 4.68 50.56
N VAL A 297 31.12 4.69 51.55
CA VAL A 297 31.08 5.75 52.55
C VAL A 297 31.72 5.18 53.81
N ASN A 298 32.98 5.55 54.01
CA ASN A 298 33.71 5.26 55.23
C ASN A 298 33.06 6.06 56.38
N SER A 299 32.46 5.36 57.34
CA SER A 299 32.23 5.88 58.68
C SER A 299 33.21 5.19 59.62
N PRO A 300 34.09 5.92 60.33
CA PRO A 300 34.90 5.32 61.38
C PRO A 300 34.11 5.37 62.70
N SER A 301 33.76 4.20 63.21
CA SER A 301 33.42 3.99 64.61
C SER A 301 34.69 3.58 65.37
N SER A 302 35.11 4.39 66.34
CA SER A 302 36.03 3.96 67.40
C SER A 302 35.40 4.21 68.77
N LEU A 303 35.36 3.14 69.56
CA LEU A 303 34.91 3.07 70.94
C LEU A 303 35.78 3.94 71.88
N HIS A 304 35.16 4.52 72.93
CA HIS A 304 35.54 4.21 74.32
C HIS A 304 34.45 4.65 75.33
N PRO A 305 34.27 3.96 76.47
CA PRO A 305 33.24 4.26 77.47
C PRO A 305 33.79 5.01 78.71
N SER A 306 32.85 5.38 79.59
CA SER A 306 32.99 5.84 80.99
C SER A 306 33.30 7.33 81.24
N LEU A 307 32.36 8.05 81.85
CA LEU A 307 32.47 8.46 83.26
C LEU A 307 31.20 9.20 83.73
N GLN A 308 30.81 8.82 84.93
CA GLN A 308 29.71 9.32 85.75
C GLN A 308 30.21 10.56 86.52
N GLY A 309 29.33 11.53 86.79
CA GLY A 309 29.50 12.39 87.96
C GLY A 309 29.38 13.90 87.75
N ALA A 310 28.31 14.43 88.36
CA ALA A 310 28.30 15.59 89.24
C ALA A 310 28.44 17.04 88.69
N ALA A 311 27.37 17.78 89.02
CA ALA A 311 27.37 19.07 89.72
C ALA A 311 27.60 20.38 88.94
N ASP A 312 26.72 21.33 89.32
CA ASP A 312 26.79 22.79 89.27
C ASP A 312 26.91 23.44 87.88
N GLY A 313 26.04 24.35 87.45
CA GLY A 313 25.43 25.44 88.21
C GLY A 313 26.04 26.74 87.70
N THR A 314 25.20 27.70 87.27
CA THR A 314 25.48 29.15 87.12
C THR A 314 26.44 29.56 85.98
N TYR A 315 26.33 30.67 85.25
CA TYR A 315 25.38 31.78 85.05
C TYR A 315 26.00 32.73 83.96
N TRP A 316 25.16 33.51 83.26
CA TRP A 316 25.38 34.80 82.55
C TRP A 316 26.31 34.92 81.32
N ALA A 317 25.74 35.25 80.16
CA ALA A 317 25.65 36.61 79.60
C ALA A 317 24.72 36.63 78.36
#